data_AF-A0A1G9DYE6-F1
#
_entry.id   AF-A0A1G9DYE6-F1
#
_cell.length_a   1.000
_cell.length_b   1.000
_cell.length_c   1.000
_cell.angle_alpha   90.00
_cell.angle_beta   90.00
_cell.angle_gamma   90.00
#
_symmetry.space_group_name_H-M   'P 1'
#
loop_
_entity.id
_entity.type
_entity.pdbx_description
1 polymer ?
#
loop_
_entity_poly.entity_id
_entity_poly.type
_entity_poly.pdbx_seq_one_letter_code
_entity_poly.pdbx_strand_id
1 'polypeptide(L)' 'MSENRVVQGRMVTGKKLAELIEDGSVMEAEPIEDADRECPDCGGDVLKVGYMPSVTEFITGWKCQDCDWSETDRD' A
#
# COMPACT_ATOMS: atom_id res chain seq x y z
N MET A 1 12.71 -10.95 4.36
CA MET A 1 11.96 -9.95 5.14
C MET A 1 10.52 -10.07 4.69
N SER A 2 9.57 -10.22 5.61
CA SER A 2 8.24 -10.76 5.32
C SER A 2 7.59 -10.07 4.13
N GLU A 3 7.30 -10.81 3.05
CA GLU A 3 6.69 -10.27 1.82
C GLU A 3 5.24 -9.83 2.05
N ASN A 4 4.63 -10.35 3.11
CA ASN A 4 3.23 -10.13 3.45
C ASN A 4 3.12 -9.31 4.73
N ARG A 5 2.02 -8.55 4.84
CA ARG A 5 1.62 -7.79 6.04
C ARG A 5 0.16 -8.05 6.37
N VAL A 6 -0.22 -7.75 7.61
CA VAL A 6 -1.64 -7.76 8.01
C VAL A 6 -2.21 -6.37 7.77
N VAL A 7 -3.28 -6.29 7.00
CA VAL A 7 -4.06 -5.07 6.76
C VAL A 7 -5.51 -5.41 7.01
N GLN A 8 -6.13 -4.68 7.93
CA GLN A 8 -7.53 -4.80 8.34
C GLN A 8 -7.90 -6.25 8.69
N GLY A 9 -7.03 -6.92 9.44
CA GLY A 9 -7.20 -8.31 9.87
C GLY A 9 -6.99 -9.36 8.78
N ARG A 10 -6.48 -8.99 7.60
CA ARG A 10 -6.21 -9.90 6.48
C ARG A 10 -4.73 -9.89 6.11
N MET A 11 -4.19 -11.06 5.78
CA MET A 11 -2.82 -11.15 5.25
C MET A 11 -2.83 -10.71 3.77
N VAL A 12 -2.03 -9.70 3.45
CA VAL A 12 -1.91 -9.11 2.11
C VAL A 12 -0.47 -9.21 1.60
N THR A 13 -0.32 -9.44 0.30
CA THR A 13 0.95 -9.35 -0.43
C THR A 13 1.17 -7.91 -0.91
N GLY A 14 2.38 -7.55 -1.33
CA GLY A 14 2.66 -6.25 -1.95
C GLY A 14 1.72 -5.94 -3.12
N LYS A 15 1.50 -6.92 -4.01
CA LYS A 15 0.53 -6.78 -5.11
C LYS A 15 -0.88 -6.53 -4.62
N LYS A 16 -1.35 -7.25 -3.59
CA LYS A 16 -2.71 -7.05 -3.10
C LYS A 16 -2.88 -5.71 -2.40
N LEU A 17 -1.85 -5.25 -1.69
CA LEU A 17 -1.84 -3.93 -1.07
C LEU A 17 -1.94 -2.82 -2.13
N ALA A 18 -1.15 -2.93 -3.20
CA ALA A 18 -1.18 -2.00 -4.31
C ALA A 18 -2.55 -1.95 -5.00
N GLU A 19 -3.20 -3.11 -5.23
CA GLU A 19 -4.56 -3.15 -5.78
C GLU A 19 -5.60 -2.46 -4.87
N LEU A 20 -5.44 -2.56 -3.54
CA LEU A 20 -6.33 -1.88 -2.59
C LEU A 20 -6.16 -0.36 -2.63
N ILE A 21 -4.93 0.13 -2.85
CA ILE A 21 -4.62 1.56 -2.95
C ILE A 21 -5.07 2.12 -4.31
N GLU A 22 -4.85 1.37 -5.39
CA GLU A 22 -5.23 1.77 -6.75
C GLU A 22 -6.75 1.76 -7.00
N ASP A 23 -7.52 1.08 -6.14
CA ASP A 23 -8.91 0.68 -6.41
C ASP A 23 -9.04 -0.03 -7.78
N GLY A 24 -8.05 -0.86 -8.10
CA GLY A 24 -7.84 -1.37 -9.45
C GLY A 24 -6.83 -2.50 -9.53
N SER A 25 -6.59 -2.99 -10.74
CA SER A 25 -5.55 -3.99 -11.00
C SER A 25 -4.21 -3.32 -11.30
N VAL A 26 -3.13 -3.87 -10.76
CA VAL A 26 -1.76 -3.42 -11.04
C VAL A 26 -0.97 -4.49 -11.78
N MET A 27 0.00 -4.08 -12.60
CA MET A 27 0.86 -5.03 -13.31
C MET A 27 1.84 -5.67 -12.33
N GLU A 28 2.60 -4.84 -11.62
CA GLU A 28 3.68 -5.25 -10.73
C GLU A 28 3.69 -4.41 -9.44
N ALA A 29 4.21 -4.98 -8.36
CA ALA A 29 4.36 -4.32 -7.07
C ALA A 29 5.64 -4.80 -6.37
N GLU A 30 6.29 -3.87 -5.68
CA GLU A 30 7.44 -4.12 -4.83
C GLU A 30 7.02 -4.77 -3.49
N PRO A 31 7.98 -5.30 -2.72
CA PRO A 31 7.72 -5.76 -1.36
C PRO A 31 7.18 -4.65 -0.47
N ILE A 32 6.38 -5.03 0.54
CA ILE A 32 5.81 -4.08 1.49
C ILE A 32 6.90 -3.58 2.45
N GLU A 33 6.93 -2.25 2.64
CA GLU A 33 7.76 -1.56 3.61
C GLU A 33 6.90 -0.88 4.68
N ASP A 34 7.44 -0.69 5.88
CA ASP A 34 6.80 0.14 6.90
C ASP A 34 7.10 1.61 6.57
N ALA A 35 6.09 2.48 6.66
CA ALA A 35 6.25 3.90 6.35
C ALA A 35 6.66 4.69 7.59
N ASP A 36 7.51 5.70 7.43
CA ASP A 36 7.90 6.62 8.50
C ASP A 36 6.81 7.68 8.78
N ARG A 37 5.54 7.26 8.86
CA ARG A 37 4.39 8.14 9.16
C ARG A 37 3.24 7.38 9.81
N GLU A 38 2.47 8.10 10.61
CA GLU A 38 1.22 7.60 11.19
C GLU A 38 0.03 7.92 10.27
N CYS A 39 -1.02 7.11 10.38
CA CYS A 39 -2.26 7.32 9.65
C CYS A 39 -2.94 8.62 10.14
N PRO A 40 -3.30 9.55 9.25
CA PRO A 40 -3.95 10.81 9.65
C PRO A 40 -5.36 10.61 10.22
N ASP A 41 -6.04 9.52 9.87
CA ASP A 41 -7.44 9.29 10.24
C ASP A 41 -7.58 8.58 11.60
N CYS A 42 -6.66 7.68 11.95
CA CYS A 42 -6.77 6.87 13.15
C CYS A 42 -5.49 6.77 14.00
N GLY A 43 -4.37 7.35 13.56
CA GLY A 43 -3.08 7.29 14.26
C GLY A 43 -2.42 5.90 14.23
N GLY A 44 -2.88 4.98 13.39
CA GLY A 44 -2.31 3.64 13.26
C GLY A 44 -1.08 3.58 12.34
N ASP A 45 -0.46 2.41 12.27
CA ASP A 45 0.70 2.16 11.43
C ASP A 45 0.34 2.22 9.93
N VAL A 46 1.26 2.80 9.14
CA VAL A 46 1.11 2.94 7.69
C VAL A 46 2.14 2.07 6.99
N LEU A 47 1.67 1.35 5.98
CA LEU A 47 2.52 0.58 5.07
C LEU A 47 2.73 1.36 3.78
N LYS A 48 3.89 1.16 3.18
CA LYS A 48 4.29 1.70 1.89
C LYS A 48 4.50 0.56 0.89
N VAL A 49 4.07 0.76 -0.34
CA VAL A 49 4.36 -0.14 -1.46
C VAL A 49 4.59 0.66 -2.74
N GLY A 50 5.69 0.39 -3.44
CA GLY A 50 5.90 0.85 -4.80
C GLY A 50 5.21 -0.08 -5.78
N TYR A 51 4.53 0.44 -6.80
CA TYR A 51 3.84 -0.40 -7.79
C TYR A 51 3.69 0.27 -9.16
N MET A 52 3.44 -0.55 -10.17
CA MET A 52 3.24 -0.13 -11.56
C MET A 52 1.82 -0.48 -12.02
N PRO A 53 0.90 0.49 -12.14
CA PRO A 53 -0.41 0.24 -12.75
C PRO A 53 -0.29 0.08 -14.27
N SER A 54 0.71 0.72 -14.89
CA SER A 54 1.03 0.62 -16.31
C SER A 54 2.54 0.51 -16.53
N VAL A 55 2.96 0.10 -17.73
CA VAL A 55 4.39 -0.05 -18.07
C VAL A 55 5.19 1.26 -18.04
N THR A 56 4.51 2.42 -18.03
CA THR A 56 5.16 3.75 -18.07
C THR A 56 5.04 4.51 -16.76
N GLU A 57 4.43 3.92 -15.73
CA GLU A 57 4.09 4.64 -14.50
C GLU A 57 4.53 3.82 -13.29
N PHE A 58 5.18 4.50 -12.34
CA PHE A 58 5.59 3.94 -11.05
C PHE A 58 5.07 4.86 -9.96
N ILE A 59 4.41 4.26 -8.97
CA ILE A 59 3.63 4.97 -7.97
C ILE A 59 4.03 4.45 -6.60
N THR A 60 4.21 5.38 -5.67
CA THR A 60 4.33 5.03 -4.26
C THR A 60 2.96 5.16 -3.59
N GLY A 61 2.44 4.04 -3.11
CA GLY A 61 1.20 3.99 -2.34
C GLY A 61 1.46 3.86 -0.84
N TRP A 62 0.60 4.47 -0.05
CA TRP A 62 0.50 4.33 1.39
C TRP A 62 -0.87 3.80 1.79
N LYS A 63 -0.90 2.89 2.76
CA LYS A 63 -2.15 2.32 3.30
C LYS A 63 -2.05 2.13 4.80
N CYS A 64 -3.05 2.62 5.53
CA CYS A 64 -3.18 2.32 6.94
C CYS A 64 -3.54 0.83 7.15
N GLN A 65 -2.91 0.22 8.16
CA GLN A 65 -3.20 -1.17 8.53
C GLN A 65 -4.56 -1.36 9.19
N ASP A 66 -5.16 -0.32 9.78
CA ASP A 66 -6.33 -0.45 10.65
C ASP A 66 -7.62 0.12 10.06
N CYS A 67 -7.55 1.19 9.27
CA CYS A 67 -8.72 1.84 8.67
C CYS A 67 -8.64 1.86 7.15
N ASP A 68 -9.63 2.46 6.47
CA ASP A 68 -9.71 2.46 5.00
C ASP A 68 -8.76 3.46 4.33
N TRP A 69 -8.13 4.36 5.09
CA TRP A 69 -7.24 5.38 4.54
C TRP A 69 -6.12 4.81 3.66
N SER A 70 -5.97 5.41 2.49
CA SER A 70 -4.87 5.23 1.54
C SER A 70 -4.52 6.55 0.87
N GLU A 71 -3.27 6.70 0.47
CA GLU A 71 -2.76 7.85 -0.27
C GLU A 71 -1.76 7.36 -1.33
N THR A 72 -1.56 8.12 -2.40
CA THR A 72 -0.50 7.87 -3.39
C THR A 72 0.34 9.11 -3.58
N ASP A 73 1.51 8.97 -4.18
CA ASP A 73 2.35 10.12 -4.57
C ASP A 73 1.87 10.83 -5.85
N ARG A 74 0.72 10.42 -6.39
CA ARG A 74 -0.04 11.17 -7.39
C ARG A 74 -0.85 12.28 -6.71
N ASP A 75 -0.77 13.49 -7.29
CA ASP A 75 -1.53 14.69 -6.91
C ASP A 75 -3.06 14.54 -7.07
#